data_AF-A0A4R6JZM5-F1
#
_entry.id   AF-A0A4R6JZM5-F1
#
_cell.length_a   1.000
_cell.length_b   1.000
_cell.length_c   1.000
_cell.angle_alpha   90.00
_cell.angle_beta   90.00
_cell.angle_gamma   90.00
#
_symmetry.space_group_name_H-M   'P 1'
#
loop_
_entity.id
_entity.type
_entity.pdbx_description
1 polymer ?
#
loop_
_entity_poly.entity_id
_entity_poly.type
_entity_poly.pdbx_seq_one_letter_code
_entity_poly.pdbx_strand_id
1 'polypeptide(L)'
;MLPTARLQVAESGEPGRLFAKAGLLVRAGTPVELTVDPSARGVTIGWGSPGPEVTTISVPACPDAKGWLAFAGGYHVPEPMCVPLIVRANGREARARVRVGADCG
;
A
#
# COMPACT_ATOMS: atom_id res chain seq x y z
N MET A 1 2.83 4.82 7.74
CA MET A 1 2.18 6.04 7.21
C MET A 1 1.81 5.77 5.78
N LEU A 2 0.57 6.08 5.43
CA LEU A 2 0.03 5.99 4.08
C LEU A 2 -0.06 7.39 3.45
N PRO A 3 -0.03 7.50 2.12
CA PRO A 3 -0.14 8.79 1.45
C PRO A 3 -1.51 9.42 1.69
N THR A 4 -1.51 10.74 1.86
CA THR A 4 -2.74 11.54 1.96
C THR A 4 -3.06 12.25 0.66
N ALA A 5 -2.08 12.68 -0.14
CA ALA A 5 -2.34 13.28 -1.45
C ALA A 5 -2.90 12.25 -2.46
N ARG A 6 -3.57 12.74 -3.52
CA ARG A 6 -3.94 11.90 -4.66
C ARG A 6 -2.68 11.46 -5.40
N LEU A 7 -2.50 10.16 -5.54
CA LEU A 7 -1.39 9.58 -6.27
C LEU A 7 -1.63 9.71 -7.77
N GLN A 8 -0.53 9.94 -8.51
CA GLN A 8 -0.53 9.81 -9.96
C GLN A 8 -0.47 8.34 -10.35
N VAL A 9 -1.17 7.99 -11.41
CA VAL A 9 -1.16 6.65 -12.02
C VAL A 9 -0.54 6.73 -13.41
N ALA A 10 0.12 5.65 -13.83
CA ALA A 10 0.62 5.46 -15.18
C ALA A 10 0.45 3.99 -15.57
N GLU A 11 0.50 3.66 -16.86
CA GLU A 11 0.56 2.27 -17.33
C GLU A 11 1.72 1.52 -16.65
N SER A 12 1.46 0.32 -16.12
CA SER A 12 2.50 -0.48 -15.44
C SER A 12 3.44 -1.19 -16.42
N GLY A 13 3.09 -1.21 -17.71
CA GLY A 13 3.72 -2.08 -18.72
C GLY A 13 3.01 -3.42 -18.90
N GLU A 14 2.02 -3.72 -18.05
CA GLU A 14 1.10 -4.85 -18.22
C GLU A 14 -0.23 -4.35 -18.84
N PRO A 15 -0.79 -5.06 -19.83
CA PRO A 15 -2.03 -4.64 -20.48
C PRO A 15 -3.19 -4.46 -19.49
N GLY A 16 -3.79 -3.27 -19.49
CA GLY A 16 -4.96 -2.96 -18.64
C GLY A 16 -4.63 -2.82 -17.15
N ARG A 17 -3.37 -2.53 -16.79
CA ARG A 17 -2.95 -2.27 -15.42
C ARG A 17 -2.27 -0.92 -15.29
N LEU A 18 -2.72 -0.16 -14.32
CA LEU A 18 -2.10 1.07 -13.88
C LEU A 18 -1.27 0.83 -12.63
N PHE A 19 -0.19 1.57 -12.48
CA PHE A 19 0.65 1.62 -11.29
C PHE A 19 0.71 3.05 -10.73
N ALA A 20 0.59 3.15 -9.40
CA ALA A 20 0.84 4.38 -8.66
C ALA A 20 1.98 4.17 -7.66
N LYS A 21 3.08 4.89 -7.88
CA LYS A 21 4.25 4.85 -6.99
C LYS A 21 3.92 5.52 -5.66
N ALA A 22 4.22 4.84 -4.55
CA ALA A 22 4.13 5.40 -3.21
C ALA A 22 5.22 4.84 -2.29
N GLY A 23 5.76 5.69 -1.41
CA GLY A 23 6.58 5.22 -0.29
C GLY A 23 5.70 4.68 0.83
N LEU A 24 6.08 3.54 1.41
CA LEU A 24 5.49 3.03 2.65
C LEU A 24 6.46 3.30 3.80
N LEU A 25 6.03 4.09 4.78
CA LEU A 25 6.81 4.31 6.00
C LEU A 25 6.29 3.42 7.13
N VAL A 26 7.14 2.58 7.70
CA VAL A 26 6.81 1.72 8.85
C VAL A 26 7.69 2.11 10.02
N ARG A 27 7.13 2.13 11.23
CA ARG A 27 7.90 2.42 12.44
C ARG A 27 8.59 1.14 12.92
N ALA A 28 9.90 1.20 13.13
CA ALA A 28 10.64 0.10 13.72
C ALA A 28 10.12 -0.25 15.13
N GLY A 29 10.22 -1.52 15.49
CA GLY A 29 9.67 -2.10 16.72
C GLY A 29 8.18 -2.40 16.69
N THR A 30 7.48 -2.21 15.56
CA THR A 30 6.04 -2.46 15.45
C THR A 30 5.74 -3.31 14.22
N PRO A 31 5.21 -4.55 14.37
CA PRO A 31 4.76 -5.31 13.23
C PRO A 31 3.55 -4.62 12.60
N VAL A 32 3.51 -4.60 11.27
CA VAL A 32 2.43 -3.99 10.49
C VAL A 32 1.97 -4.96 9.43
N GLU A 33 0.65 -5.13 9.34
CA GLU A 33 -0.02 -5.76 8.21
C GLU A 33 -0.81 -4.70 7.46
N LEU A 34 -0.67 -4.72 6.13
CA LEU A 34 -1.45 -3.91 5.22
C LEU A 34 -2.20 -4.84 4.27
N THR A 35 -3.52 -4.78 4.28
CA THR A 35 -4.40 -5.63 3.47
C THR A 35 -5.30 -4.76 2.60
N VAL A 36 -5.42 -5.10 1.33
CA VAL A 36 -6.43 -4.57 0.41
C VAL A 36 -7.80 -5.09 0.86
N ASP A 37 -8.76 -4.19 1.06
CA ASP A 37 -10.11 -4.62 1.42
C ASP A 37 -10.70 -5.53 0.31
N PRO A 38 -11.31 -6.67 0.64
CA PRO A 38 -11.84 -7.62 -0.35
C PRO A 38 -12.84 -7.03 -1.35
N SER A 39 -13.46 -5.90 -1.03
CA SER A 39 -14.34 -5.17 -1.97
C SER A 39 -13.60 -4.58 -3.18
N ALA A 40 -12.29 -4.33 -3.08
CA ALA A 40 -11.47 -3.75 -4.14
C ALA A 40 -10.85 -4.82 -5.06
N ARG A 41 -11.70 -5.44 -5.88
CA ARG A 41 -11.26 -6.49 -6.82
C ARG A 41 -10.26 -5.96 -7.84
N GLY A 42 -9.28 -6.79 -8.21
CA GLY A 42 -8.25 -6.45 -9.19
C GLY A 42 -7.13 -5.53 -8.67
N VAL A 43 -7.21 -5.09 -7.40
CA VAL A 43 -6.16 -4.28 -6.78
C VAL A 43 -5.11 -5.18 -6.14
N THR A 44 -3.84 -4.90 -6.45
CA THR A 44 -2.70 -5.49 -5.76
C THR A 44 -1.76 -4.39 -5.25
N ILE A 45 -0.97 -4.73 -4.24
CA ILE A 45 -0.02 -3.84 -3.60
C ILE A 45 1.34 -4.53 -3.48
N GLY A 46 2.40 -3.72 -3.46
CA GLY A 46 3.76 -4.23 -3.43
C GLY A 46 4.77 -3.19 -2.98
N TRP A 47 5.64 -3.55 -2.02
CA TRP A 47 6.79 -2.76 -1.60
C TRP A 47 8.02 -3.66 -1.48
N GLY A 48 9.16 -3.21 -2.02
CA GLY A 48 10.38 -4.00 -2.21
C GLY A 48 10.98 -3.78 -3.61
N SER A 49 12.18 -4.34 -3.86
CA SER A 49 12.84 -4.28 -5.17
C SER A 49 13.49 -5.62 -5.53
N PRO A 50 12.81 -6.46 -6.34
CA PRO A 50 11.41 -6.35 -6.73
C PRO A 50 10.48 -6.59 -5.53
N GLY A 51 9.35 -5.87 -5.48
CA GLY A 51 8.30 -6.06 -4.47
C GLY A 51 7.26 -7.07 -4.97
N PRO A 52 6.60 -7.83 -4.06
CA PRO A 52 5.55 -8.78 -4.47
C PRO A 52 4.31 -8.04 -4.97
N GLU A 53 3.51 -8.67 -5.82
CA GLU A 53 2.15 -8.22 -6.14
C GLU A 53 1.13 -9.08 -5.40
N VAL A 54 0.65 -8.57 -4.28
CA VAL A 54 -0.20 -9.31 -3.34
C VAL A 54 -1.34 -8.43 -2.85
N THR A 55 -2.32 -9.02 -2.20
CA THR A 55 -3.38 -8.26 -1.51
C THR A 55 -3.05 -7.98 -0.04
N THR A 56 -2.09 -8.70 0.54
CA THR A 56 -1.65 -8.51 1.92
C THR A 56 -0.13 -8.45 2.00
N ILE A 57 0.39 -7.46 2.71
CA ILE A 57 1.81 -7.32 3.03
C ILE A 57 1.98 -7.33 4.55
N SER A 58 2.95 -8.11 5.01
CA SER A 58 3.37 -8.16 6.41
C SER A 58 4.79 -7.64 6.53
N VAL A 59 4.97 -6.64 7.38
CA VAL A 59 6.28 -6.11 7.77
C VAL A 59 6.53 -6.52 9.23
N PRO A 60 7.57 -7.31 9.51
CA PRO A 60 7.89 -7.71 10.88
C PRO A 60 8.34 -6.50 11.70
N ALA A 61 8.45 -6.66 13.02
CA ALA A 61 8.79 -5.57 13.92
C ALA A 61 10.17 -4.93 13.66
N CYS A 62 11.10 -5.61 12.97
CA CYS A 62 12.46 -5.11 12.70
C CYS A 62 13.16 -4.57 13.98
N PRO A 63 13.40 -5.40 15.01
CA PRO A 63 13.86 -4.95 16.33
C PRO A 63 15.25 -4.31 16.32
N ASP A 64 16.11 -4.67 15.37
CA ASP A 64 17.46 -4.11 15.24
C ASP A 64 17.48 -2.75 14.52
N ALA A 65 16.37 -2.35 13.91
CA ALA A 65 16.22 -1.06 13.26
C ALA A 65 15.73 0.03 14.22
N LYS A 66 15.98 1.29 13.88
CA LYS A 66 15.53 2.45 14.65
C LYS A 66 14.79 3.45 13.76
N GLY A 67 13.79 4.12 14.33
CA GLY A 67 13.05 5.18 13.65
C GLY A 67 12.07 4.67 12.60
N TRP A 68 11.96 5.42 11.49
CA TRP A 68 11.09 5.09 10.38
C TRP A 68 11.87 4.36 9.29
N LEU A 69 11.34 3.22 8.85
CA LEU A 69 11.79 2.46 7.70
C LEU A 69 10.98 2.87 6.48
N ALA A 70 11.67 3.15 5.37
CA ALA A 70 11.05 3.52 4.12
C ALA A 70 11.19 2.39 3.10
N PHE A 71 10.06 1.95 2.56
CA PHE A 71 10.01 0.97 1.49
C PHE A 71 9.51 1.63 0.22
N ALA A 72 10.19 1.36 -0.89
CA ALA A 72 9.76 1.78 -2.22
C ALA A 72 8.76 0.75 -2.77
N GLY A 73 7.62 1.21 -3.26
CA GLY A 73 6.61 0.36 -3.87
C GLY A 73 5.44 1.16 -4.42
N GLY A 74 4.25 0.57 -4.37
CA GLY A 74 3.04 1.23 -4.81
C GLY A 74 1.83 0.31 -4.90
N TYR A 75 0.86 0.80 -5.66
CA TYR A 75 -0.44 0.19 -5.89
C TYR A 75 -0.58 -0.14 -7.36
N HIS A 76 -1.14 -1.29 -7.67
CA HIS A 76 -1.61 -1.62 -8.99
C HIS A 76 -3.12 -1.71 -9.00
N VAL A 77 -3.74 -1.03 -9.97
CA VAL A 77 -5.18 -0.89 -10.08
C VAL A 77 -5.61 -1.09 -11.54
N PRO A 78 -6.81 -1.64 -11.80
CA PRO A 78 -7.32 -1.78 -13.17
C PRO A 78 -7.75 -0.43 -13.78
N GLU A 79 -8.13 0.53 -12.93
CA GLU A 79 -8.54 1.88 -13.31
C GLU A 79 -8.28 2.86 -12.14
N PRO A 80 -8.26 4.19 -12.37
CA PRO A 80 -8.14 5.16 -11.28
C PRO A 80 -9.27 4.99 -10.26
N MET A 81 -8.94 4.77 -8.99
CA MET A 81 -9.92 4.45 -7.95
C MET A 81 -9.48 4.88 -6.55
N CYS A 82 -10.44 4.96 -5.62
CA CYS A 82 -10.16 5.03 -4.19
C CYS A 82 -9.92 3.61 -3.66
N VAL A 83 -8.71 3.32 -3.18
CA VAL A 83 -8.33 2.00 -2.67
C VAL A 83 -8.58 1.91 -1.16
N PRO A 84 -9.57 1.12 -0.70
CA PRO A 84 -9.75 0.80 0.70
C PRO A 84 -8.68 -0.19 1.19
N LEU A 85 -8.06 0.15 2.32
CA LEU A 85 -7.05 -0.67 2.98
C LEU A 85 -7.44 -0.91 4.43
N ILE A 86 -7.09 -2.09 4.93
CA ILE A 86 -7.13 -2.46 6.33
C ILE A 86 -5.69 -2.48 6.83
N VAL A 87 -5.40 -1.68 7.86
CA VAL A 87 -4.09 -1.57 8.49
C VAL A 87 -4.19 -2.20 9.86
N ARG A 88 -3.35 -3.21 10.15
CA ARG A 88 -3.19 -3.75 11.49
C ARG A 88 -1.80 -3.44 12.01
N ALA A 89 -1.73 -2.80 13.17
CA ALA A 89 -0.48 -2.47 13.83
C ALA A 89 -0.70 -2.40 15.33
N ASN A 90 0.24 -2.94 16.12
CA ASN A 90 0.19 -2.90 17.58
C ASN A 90 -1.16 -3.41 18.17
N GLY A 91 -1.69 -4.52 17.63
CA GLY A 91 -2.97 -5.09 18.05
C GLY A 91 -4.21 -4.25 17.72
N ARG A 92 -4.06 -3.16 16.96
CA ARG A 92 -5.15 -2.29 16.53
C ARG A 92 -5.37 -2.42 15.05
N GLU A 93 -6.63 -2.35 14.64
CA GLU A 93 -7.05 -2.27 13.25
C GLU A 93 -7.54 -0.86 12.93
N ALA A 94 -7.21 -0.37 11.75
CA ALA A 94 -7.72 0.87 11.20
C ALA A 94 -8.04 0.71 9.72
N ARG A 95 -9.10 1.36 9.25
CA ARG A 95 -9.41 1.44 7.82
C ARG A 95 -8.85 2.73 7.25
N ALA A 96 -8.18 2.61 6.11
CA ALA A 96 -7.65 3.74 5.35
C ALA A 96 -8.21 3.74 3.94
N ARG A 97 -8.26 4.92 3.34
CA ARG A 97 -8.70 5.12 1.96
C ARG A 97 -7.63 5.90 1.23
N VAL A 98 -7.03 5.28 0.20
CA VAL A 98 -5.94 5.88 -0.57
C VAL A 98 -6.46 6.31 -1.93
N ARG A 99 -6.21 7.56 -2.28
CA ARG A 99 -6.61 8.16 -3.56
C ARG A 99 -5.64 7.76 -4.66
N VAL A 100 -5.93 6.70 -5.41
CA VAL A 100 -5.06 6.18 -6.48
C VAL A 100 -5.59 6.64 -7.84
N GLY A 101 -5.10 7.78 -8.33
CA GLY A 101 -5.58 8.38 -9.58
C GLY A 101 -6.98 9.03 -9.51
N ALA A 102 -7.80 8.66 -8.52
CA ALA A 102 -9.12 9.24 -8.26
C ALA A 102 -9.29 9.65 -6.79
N ASP A 103 -10.20 10.58 -6.53
CA ASP A 103 -10.55 11.00 -5.18
C ASP A 103 -11.43 9.98 -4.46
N CYS A 104 -11.43 10.02 -3.13
CA CYS A 104 -12.31 9.21 -2.29
C CYS A 104 -13.54 10.03 -1.96
N GLY A 105 -14.74 9.51 -2.24
CA GLY A 105 -16.02 10.13 -1.88
C GLY A 105 -16.25 10.27 -0.38
#